data_AF-A0A839X017-F1
#
_entry.id   AF-A0A839X017-F1
#
_cell.length_a   1.000
_cell.length_b   1.000
_cell.length_c   1.000
_cell.angle_alpha   90.00
_cell.angle_beta   90.00
_cell.angle_gamma   90.00
#
_symmetry.space_group_name_H-M   'P 1'
#
loop_
_entity.id
_entity.type
_entity.pdbx_description
1 polymer ?
#
loop_
_entity_poly.entity_id
_entity_poly.type
_entity_poly.pdbx_seq_one_letter_code
_entity_poly.pdbx_strand_id
1 'polypeptide(L)'
;MSATPHDDDFLAKWQARWPEWRIGLAFVAPDLRERVQAWFALLDEFGEAAWGGSDPTPGLAKLAWWQEELQGWDKGARRHPLAVHLQRHAAPWGTLALALRLLPATREAVPEPAAHLERLHDLALAVAACEMALFGDGRRDSGGGRITAAPLLAPQAMLRGDQSLAARLLARWPPRDGGTRPRRIGNAILAARLRTLARHGQLRPANGLAVLWLGWRAARG
;
A
#
# COMPACT_ATOMS: atom_id res chain seq x y z
N MET A 1 -20.90 30.41 0.71
CA MET A 1 -20.73 28.95 0.85
C MET A 1 -20.49 28.40 -0.54
N SER A 2 -19.23 28.29 -0.94
CA SER A 2 -18.85 27.73 -2.24
C SER A 2 -18.21 26.38 -2.00
N ALA A 3 -18.98 25.31 -2.17
CA ALA A 3 -18.44 23.96 -2.24
C ALA A 3 -17.95 23.74 -3.68
N THR A 4 -16.64 23.67 -3.85
CA THR A 4 -16.01 23.33 -5.13
C THR A 4 -16.11 21.81 -5.32
N PRO A 5 -16.65 21.28 -6.42
CA PRO A 5 -16.68 19.83 -6.66
C PRO A 5 -15.51 19.40 -7.55
N HIS A 6 -14.50 18.68 -7.02
CA HIS A 6 -13.64 17.73 -7.74
C HIS A 6 -12.58 17.14 -6.77
N ASP A 7 -12.35 15.81 -6.82
CA ASP A 7 -11.32 15.01 -6.11
C ASP A 7 -11.63 14.43 -4.70
N ASP A 8 -12.78 14.71 -4.07
CA ASP A 8 -12.96 14.38 -2.64
C ASP A 8 -13.17 12.90 -2.27
N ASP A 9 -13.40 11.98 -3.23
CA ASP A 9 -13.68 10.57 -2.89
C ASP A 9 -12.51 9.62 -3.21
N PHE A 10 -11.35 9.91 -2.62
CA PHE A 10 -10.15 9.04 -2.64
C PHE A 10 -10.48 7.61 -2.20
N LEU A 11 -11.41 7.45 -1.25
CA LEU A 11 -11.83 6.14 -0.77
C LEU A 11 -12.63 5.41 -1.84
N ALA A 12 -13.60 6.03 -2.50
CA ALA A 12 -14.34 5.39 -3.59
C ALA A 12 -13.42 5.06 -4.77
N LYS A 13 -12.48 5.95 -5.14
CA LYS A 13 -11.48 5.66 -6.18
C LYS A 13 -10.66 4.41 -5.83
N TRP A 14 -10.15 4.35 -4.60
CA TRP A 14 -9.38 3.20 -4.13
C TRP A 14 -10.24 1.92 -4.08
N GLN A 15 -11.47 1.99 -3.56
CA GLN A 15 -12.40 0.85 -3.50
C GLN A 15 -12.76 0.32 -4.91
N ALA A 16 -12.96 1.21 -5.88
CA ALA A 16 -13.21 0.84 -7.27
C ALA A 16 -12.01 0.14 -7.90
N ARG A 17 -10.79 0.56 -7.55
CA ARG A 17 -9.55 -0.06 -8.00
C ARG A 17 -9.27 -1.41 -7.32
N TRP A 18 -9.72 -1.56 -6.08
CA TRP A 18 -9.48 -2.73 -5.24
C TRP A 18 -10.77 -3.33 -4.66
N PRO A 19 -11.71 -3.82 -5.51
CA PRO A 19 -12.99 -4.37 -5.08
C PRO A 19 -12.85 -5.56 -4.12
N GLU A 20 -11.73 -6.28 -4.14
CA GLU A 20 -11.42 -7.37 -3.21
C GLU A 20 -11.48 -6.94 -1.75
N TRP A 21 -11.20 -5.67 -1.44
CA TRP A 21 -11.28 -5.17 -0.06
C TRP A 21 -12.70 -5.16 0.48
N ARG A 22 -13.76 -5.19 -0.35
CA ARG A 22 -15.13 -5.41 0.14
C ARG A 22 -15.25 -6.72 0.91
N ILE A 23 -14.52 -7.76 0.46
CA ILE A 23 -14.43 -9.05 1.14
C ILE A 23 -13.34 -9.03 2.21
N GLY A 24 -12.17 -8.44 1.92
CA GLY A 24 -11.05 -8.35 2.85
C GLY A 24 -11.41 -7.68 4.18
N LEU A 25 -12.25 -6.65 4.16
CA LEU A 25 -12.71 -5.93 5.35
C LEU A 25 -13.58 -6.79 6.29
N ALA A 26 -14.17 -7.89 5.81
CA ALA A 26 -14.88 -8.84 6.67
C ALA A 26 -13.92 -9.51 7.69
N PHE A 27 -12.63 -9.57 7.37
CA PHE A 27 -11.60 -10.08 8.26
C PHE A 27 -10.94 -8.99 9.11
N VAL A 28 -11.38 -7.73 9.04
CA VAL A 28 -10.87 -6.61 9.86
C VAL A 28 -11.91 -6.27 10.93
N ALA A 29 -11.43 -5.96 12.14
CA ALA A 29 -12.29 -5.51 13.24
C ALA A 29 -13.12 -4.28 12.81
N PRO A 30 -14.44 -4.22 13.11
CA PRO A 30 -15.32 -3.19 12.58
C PRO A 30 -14.83 -1.75 12.79
N ASP A 31 -14.27 -1.46 13.97
CA ASP A 31 -13.73 -0.16 14.38
C ASP A 31 -12.44 0.26 13.64
N LEU A 32 -11.75 -0.69 12.99
CA LEU A 32 -10.55 -0.44 12.21
C LEU A 32 -10.83 -0.24 10.72
N ARG A 33 -12.02 -0.58 10.22
CA ARG A 33 -12.29 -0.68 8.78
C ARG A 33 -12.08 0.65 8.04
N GLU A 34 -12.60 1.75 8.55
CA GLU A 34 -12.41 3.07 7.92
C GLU A 34 -10.92 3.47 7.90
N ARG A 35 -10.21 3.22 8.99
CA ARG A 35 -8.76 3.48 9.10
C ARG A 35 -7.96 2.65 8.11
N VAL A 36 -8.31 1.37 7.95
CA VAL A 36 -7.68 0.47 6.97
C VAL A 36 -7.89 0.97 5.55
N GLN A 37 -9.12 1.37 5.20
CA GLN A 37 -9.40 1.90 3.87
C GLN A 37 -8.62 3.19 3.59
N ALA A 38 -8.60 4.13 4.55
CA ALA A 38 -7.83 5.37 4.41
C ALA A 38 -6.32 5.10 4.26
N TRP A 39 -5.79 4.14 5.02
CA TRP A 39 -4.38 3.76 4.94
C TRP A 39 -4.01 3.15 3.59
N PHE A 40 -4.79 2.20 3.09
CA PHE A 40 -4.50 1.58 1.80
C PHE A 40 -4.76 2.54 0.63
N ALA A 41 -5.71 3.47 0.75
CA ALA A 41 -5.88 4.56 -0.21
C ALA A 41 -4.63 5.48 -0.25
N LEU A 42 -4.06 5.81 0.92
CA LEU A 42 -2.81 6.58 1.01
C LEU A 42 -1.65 5.88 0.29
N LEU A 43 -1.44 4.59 0.55
CA LEU A 43 -0.37 3.81 -0.09
C LEU A 43 -0.57 3.67 -1.60
N ASP A 44 -1.82 3.54 -2.05
CA ASP A 44 -2.18 3.49 -3.47
C ASP A 44 -1.88 4.82 -4.17
N GLU A 45 -2.14 5.96 -3.51
CA GLU A 45 -1.77 7.29 -4.00
C GLU A 45 -0.24 7.49 -4.09
N PHE A 46 0.55 6.93 -3.17
CA PHE A 46 2.01 6.93 -3.29
C PHE A 46 2.49 6.13 -4.51
N GLY A 47 1.91 4.95 -4.74
CA GLY A 47 2.24 4.12 -5.90
C GLY A 47 1.91 4.78 -7.23
N GLU A 48 0.72 5.39 -7.32
CA GLU A 48 0.32 6.20 -8.48
C GLU A 48 1.26 7.38 -8.72
N ALA A 49 1.62 8.11 -7.67
CA ALA A 49 2.52 9.26 -7.80
C ALA A 49 3.95 8.83 -8.21
N ALA A 50 4.41 7.66 -7.77
CA ALA A 50 5.74 7.15 -8.13
C ALA A 50 5.82 6.62 -9.57
N TRP A 51 4.82 5.87 -10.01
CA TRP A 51 4.91 5.05 -11.24
C TRP A 51 3.83 5.30 -12.28
N GLY A 52 2.79 6.07 -11.94
CA GLY A 52 1.77 6.50 -12.89
C GLY A 52 2.30 7.50 -13.92
N GLY A 53 1.55 7.65 -15.00
CA GLY A 53 1.85 8.58 -16.10
C GLY A 53 3.13 8.25 -16.88
N SER A 54 3.32 8.87 -18.04
CA SER A 54 4.58 8.82 -18.79
C SER A 54 5.57 9.85 -18.25
N ASP A 55 5.14 11.11 -18.09
CA ASP A 55 5.93 12.19 -17.49
C ASP A 55 6.05 12.03 -15.96
N PRO A 56 7.27 11.98 -15.39
CA PRO A 56 7.47 11.90 -13.94
C PRO A 56 7.06 13.18 -13.18
N THR A 57 7.07 14.35 -13.82
CA THR A 57 6.99 15.66 -13.15
C THR A 57 5.77 15.82 -12.23
N PRO A 58 4.53 15.51 -12.68
CA PRO A 58 3.35 15.63 -11.82
C PRO A 58 3.39 14.66 -10.63
N GLY A 59 3.90 13.45 -10.85
CA GLY A 59 4.06 12.45 -9.81
C GLY A 59 5.09 12.85 -8.74
N LEU A 60 6.22 13.42 -9.16
CA LEU A 60 7.23 13.95 -8.25
C LEU A 60 6.70 15.11 -7.41
N ALA A 61 5.99 16.05 -8.03
CA ALA A 61 5.34 17.14 -7.30
C ALA A 61 4.33 16.62 -6.28
N LYS A 62 3.54 15.60 -6.65
CA LYS A 62 2.58 14.96 -5.74
C LYS A 62 3.26 14.21 -4.59
N LEU A 63 4.37 13.51 -4.83
CA LEU A 63 5.15 12.88 -3.77
C LEU A 63 5.78 13.91 -2.83
N ALA A 64 6.25 15.05 -3.33
CA ALA A 64 6.75 16.14 -2.51
C ALA A 64 5.63 16.73 -1.64
N TRP A 65 4.45 16.98 -2.21
CA TRP A 65 3.27 17.42 -1.48
C TRP A 65 2.86 16.44 -0.37
N TRP A 66 2.87 15.12 -0.66
CA TRP A 66 2.60 14.10 0.35
C TRP A 66 3.63 14.10 1.49
N GLN A 67 4.92 14.36 1.19
CA GLN A 67 5.95 14.50 2.23
C GLN A 67 5.63 15.66 3.17
N GLU A 68 5.23 16.81 2.63
CA GLU A 68 4.84 17.98 3.43
C GLU A 68 3.59 17.70 4.26
N GLU A 69 2.58 17.06 3.68
CA GLU A 69 1.34 16.71 4.37
C GLU A 69 1.61 15.78 5.56
N LEU A 70 2.39 14.72 5.36
CA LEU A 70 2.77 13.79 6.44
C LEU A 70 3.64 14.47 7.52
N GLN A 71 4.55 15.38 7.16
CA GLN A 71 5.28 16.18 8.14
C GLN A 71 4.37 17.13 8.91
N GLY A 72 3.32 17.64 8.25
CA GLY A 72 2.29 18.45 8.87
C GLY A 72 1.45 17.67 9.89
N TRP A 73 1.23 16.37 9.64
CA TRP A 73 0.47 15.50 10.54
C TRP A 73 1.11 15.38 11.93
N ASP A 74 2.44 15.31 12.02
CA ASP A 74 3.17 15.34 13.31
C ASP A 74 2.93 16.65 14.09
N LYS A 75 2.58 17.73 13.39
CA LYS A 75 2.32 19.06 13.96
C LYS A 75 0.84 19.35 14.14
N GLY A 76 -0.05 18.37 13.93
CA GLY A 76 -1.49 18.54 14.06
C GLY A 76 -2.22 19.05 12.82
N ALA A 77 -1.51 19.29 11.70
CA ALA A 77 -2.16 19.72 10.46
C ALA A 77 -3.00 18.59 9.86
N ARG A 78 -4.14 18.95 9.26
CA ARG A 78 -5.10 18.02 8.65
C ARG A 78 -5.70 18.63 7.38
N ARG A 79 -4.89 18.79 6.33
CA ARG A 79 -5.33 19.47 5.11
C ARG A 79 -5.96 18.48 4.14
N HIS A 80 -5.54 17.21 4.19
CA HIS A 80 -6.07 16.15 3.35
C HIS A 80 -7.26 15.41 3.98
N PRO A 81 -8.29 15.00 3.20
CA PRO A 81 -9.42 14.21 3.71
C PRO A 81 -9.01 12.92 4.44
N LEU A 82 -7.97 12.21 3.96
CA LEU A 82 -7.47 10.99 4.64
C LEU A 82 -6.95 11.25 6.07
N ALA A 83 -6.57 12.49 6.40
CA ALA A 83 -6.11 12.86 7.74
C ALA A 83 -7.20 12.64 8.80
N VAL A 84 -8.48 12.72 8.43
CA VAL A 84 -9.63 12.49 9.32
C VAL A 84 -9.56 11.11 9.99
N HIS A 85 -9.12 10.09 9.25
CA HIS A 85 -9.06 8.71 9.73
C HIS A 85 -7.67 8.31 10.24
N LEU A 86 -6.60 8.99 9.78
CA LEU A 86 -5.22 8.59 10.03
C LEU A 86 -4.50 9.47 11.06
N GLN A 87 -4.50 10.79 10.87
CA GLN A 87 -3.58 11.71 11.56
C GLN A 87 -3.68 11.65 13.09
N ARG A 88 -4.88 11.41 13.64
CA ARG A 88 -5.11 11.37 15.09
C ARG A 88 -4.33 10.26 15.82
N HIS A 89 -3.78 9.30 15.08
CA HIS A 89 -2.99 8.21 15.63
C HIS A 89 -1.52 8.61 15.69
N ALA A 90 -0.85 8.28 16.80
CA ALA A 90 0.56 8.55 17.03
C ALA A 90 1.46 7.58 16.23
N ALA A 91 1.30 7.55 14.91
CA ALA A 91 2.19 6.84 14.00
C ALA A 91 3.40 7.72 13.65
N PRO A 92 4.53 7.14 13.23
CA PRO A 92 5.74 7.90 12.90
C PRO A 92 5.63 8.58 11.51
N TRP A 93 4.76 9.58 11.39
CA TRP A 93 4.44 10.23 10.12
C TRP A 93 5.66 10.91 9.49
N GLY A 94 6.48 11.59 10.28
CA GLY A 94 7.73 12.20 9.82
C GLY A 94 8.73 11.19 9.27
N THR A 95 8.84 10.00 9.88
CA THR A 95 9.69 8.92 9.35
C THR A 95 9.15 8.41 8.01
N LEU A 96 7.83 8.21 7.90
CA LEU A 96 7.21 7.83 6.63
C LEU A 96 7.43 8.89 5.55
N ALA A 97 7.24 10.17 5.88
CA ALA A 97 7.49 11.29 4.98
C ALA A 97 8.92 11.25 4.43
N LEU A 98 9.91 11.17 5.32
CA LEU A 98 11.32 11.11 4.92
C LEU A 98 11.63 9.90 4.02
N ALA A 99 10.97 8.76 4.24
CA ALA A 99 11.16 7.55 3.45
C ALA A 99 10.52 7.63 2.05
N LEU A 100 9.51 8.48 1.82
CA LEU A 100 8.88 8.63 0.49
C LEU A 100 9.86 9.09 -0.60
N ARG A 101 10.93 9.79 -0.23
CA ARG A 101 11.99 10.21 -1.16
C ARG A 101 12.68 9.04 -1.89
N LEU A 102 12.50 7.80 -1.39
CA LEU A 102 13.08 6.60 -1.98
C LEU A 102 12.29 6.12 -3.22
N LEU A 103 11.01 6.49 -3.36
CA LEU A 103 10.16 6.04 -4.46
C LEU A 103 10.62 6.53 -5.84
N PRO A 104 10.95 7.83 -6.07
CA PRO A 104 11.38 8.34 -7.37
C PRO A 104 12.53 7.55 -8.00
N ALA A 105 13.51 7.15 -7.19
CA ALA A 105 14.69 6.41 -7.63
C ALA A 105 14.40 4.99 -8.13
N THR A 106 13.16 4.52 -7.98
CA THR A 106 12.70 3.21 -8.46
C THR A 106 11.84 3.28 -9.71
N ARG A 107 11.65 4.48 -10.28
CA ARG A 107 10.76 4.67 -11.43
C ARG A 107 11.30 3.96 -12.67
N GLU A 108 12.58 4.09 -12.97
CA GLU A 108 13.14 3.50 -14.19
C GLU A 108 13.14 1.98 -14.13
N ALA A 109 12.84 1.33 -15.26
CA ALA A 109 12.85 -0.12 -15.31
C ALA A 109 14.28 -0.64 -15.10
N VAL A 110 14.44 -1.61 -14.21
CA VAL A 110 15.71 -2.32 -14.00
C VAL A 110 15.53 -3.80 -14.37
N PRO A 111 16.54 -4.47 -14.96
CA PRO A 111 16.45 -5.88 -15.31
C PRO A 111 16.13 -6.77 -14.11
N GLU A 112 16.67 -6.42 -12.93
CA GLU A 112 16.52 -7.21 -11.71
C GLU A 112 15.95 -6.36 -10.56
N PRO A 113 14.82 -6.75 -9.95
CA PRO A 113 14.17 -5.95 -8.92
C PRO A 113 14.92 -5.90 -7.60
N ALA A 114 15.95 -6.72 -7.39
CA ALA A 114 16.69 -6.77 -6.12
C ALA A 114 17.21 -5.39 -5.69
N ALA A 115 17.76 -4.60 -6.62
CA ALA A 115 18.24 -3.26 -6.33
C ALA A 115 17.11 -2.29 -5.90
N HIS A 116 15.92 -2.40 -6.51
CA HIS A 116 14.76 -1.60 -6.08
C HIS A 116 14.24 -2.06 -4.72
N LEU A 117 14.18 -3.37 -4.48
CA LEU A 117 13.74 -3.92 -3.20
C LEU A 117 14.65 -3.51 -2.04
N GLU A 118 15.96 -3.48 -2.27
CA GLU A 118 16.94 -2.98 -1.31
C GLU A 118 16.74 -1.47 -1.03
N ARG A 119 16.62 -0.65 -2.08
CA ARG A 119 16.35 0.80 -1.93
C ARG A 119 15.04 1.09 -1.17
N LEU A 120 14.02 0.26 -1.37
CA LEU A 120 12.72 0.42 -0.72
C LEU A 120 12.63 -0.24 0.66
N HIS A 121 13.73 -0.81 1.17
CA HIS A 121 13.72 -1.48 2.46
C HIS A 121 13.33 -0.53 3.61
N ASP A 122 13.94 0.64 3.67
CA ASP A 122 13.65 1.63 4.72
C ASP A 122 12.21 2.16 4.64
N LEU A 123 11.67 2.30 3.42
CA LEU A 123 10.25 2.62 3.25
C LEU A 123 9.35 1.48 3.74
N ALA A 124 9.70 0.22 3.48
CA ALA A 124 8.96 -0.92 3.98
C ALA A 124 8.93 -0.97 5.52
N LEU A 125 10.05 -0.62 6.16
CA LEU A 125 10.13 -0.51 7.62
C LEU A 125 9.29 0.66 8.15
N ALA A 126 9.35 1.83 7.52
CA ALA A 126 8.55 3.00 7.91
C ALA A 126 7.04 2.72 7.78
N VAL A 127 6.62 2.10 6.67
CA VAL A 127 5.24 1.65 6.44
C VAL A 127 4.82 0.66 7.53
N ALA A 128 5.64 -0.35 7.82
CA ALA A 128 5.32 -1.34 8.86
C ALA A 128 5.22 -0.71 10.27
N ALA A 129 6.05 0.28 10.58
CA ALA A 129 5.98 1.02 11.85
C ALA A 129 4.68 1.83 11.97
N CYS A 130 4.26 2.50 10.89
CA CYS A 130 2.95 3.15 10.83
C CYS A 130 1.80 2.13 11.00
N GLU A 131 1.88 0.99 10.34
CA GLU A 131 0.85 -0.05 10.48
C GLU A 131 0.74 -0.62 11.88
N MET A 132 1.87 -0.78 12.57
CA MET A 132 1.88 -1.21 13.96
C MET A 132 1.19 -0.18 14.87
N ALA A 133 1.46 1.12 14.67
CA ALA A 133 0.79 2.18 15.42
C ALA A 133 -0.71 2.31 15.07
N LEU A 134 -1.08 2.04 13.81
CA LEU A 134 -2.46 2.17 13.33
C LEU A 134 -3.34 0.95 13.65
N PHE A 135 -2.78 -0.26 13.65
CA PHE A 135 -3.55 -1.51 13.69
C PHE A 135 -3.06 -2.51 14.72
N GLY A 136 -1.90 -2.29 15.34
CA GLY A 136 -1.39 -3.16 16.38
C GLY A 136 -2.32 -3.14 17.60
N ASP A 137 -2.59 -4.32 18.14
CA ASP A 137 -3.44 -4.52 19.31
C ASP A 137 -2.64 -4.71 20.60
N GLY A 138 -1.33 -4.40 20.58
CA GLY A 138 -0.41 -4.57 21.70
C GLY A 138 -0.10 -6.03 22.07
N ARG A 139 -0.83 -7.00 21.52
CA ARG A 139 -0.43 -8.40 21.49
C ARG A 139 0.61 -8.54 20.37
N ARG A 140 1.44 -9.58 20.40
CA ARG A 140 2.40 -9.85 19.30
C ARG A 140 1.61 -10.22 18.03
N ASP A 141 1.00 -9.23 17.38
CA ASP A 141 0.41 -9.33 16.04
C ASP A 141 1.51 -9.22 14.96
N SER A 142 2.78 -9.31 15.38
CA SER A 142 3.88 -9.73 14.53
C SER A 142 3.68 -11.19 14.15
N GLY A 143 2.86 -11.43 13.13
CA GLY A 143 2.94 -12.67 12.37
C GLY A 143 4.43 -12.94 12.10
N GLY A 144 4.92 -14.15 12.41
CA GLY A 144 6.36 -14.48 12.45
C GLY A 144 7.10 -14.39 11.10
N GLY A 145 6.50 -13.75 10.10
CA GLY A 145 7.06 -13.46 8.79
C GLY A 145 7.94 -12.21 8.77
N ARG A 146 8.70 -12.05 7.67
CA ARG A 146 9.62 -10.93 7.48
C ARG A 146 8.92 -9.74 6.84
N ILE A 147 9.26 -8.52 7.28
CA ILE A 147 8.93 -7.30 6.55
C ILE A 147 9.75 -7.29 5.25
N THR A 148 9.10 -6.97 4.13
CA THR A 148 9.70 -6.97 2.79
C THR A 148 9.19 -5.79 1.98
N ALA A 149 10.00 -5.31 1.04
CA ALA A 149 9.62 -4.25 0.11
C ALA A 149 8.85 -4.76 -1.13
N ALA A 150 8.72 -6.08 -1.33
CA ALA A 150 8.06 -6.63 -2.51
C ALA A 150 6.60 -6.14 -2.70
N PRO A 151 5.77 -6.02 -1.65
CA PRO A 151 4.45 -5.40 -1.76
C PRO A 151 4.47 -3.93 -2.17
N LEU A 152 5.51 -3.18 -1.80
CA LEU A 152 5.62 -1.77 -2.17
C LEU A 152 5.95 -1.57 -3.64
N LEU A 153 6.70 -2.50 -4.25
CA LEU A 153 7.08 -2.43 -5.67
C LEU A 153 6.03 -3.02 -6.61
N ALA A 154 5.09 -3.82 -6.09
CA ALA A 154 4.04 -4.45 -6.88
C ALA A 154 3.17 -3.49 -7.72
N PRO A 155 2.79 -2.29 -7.23
CA PRO A 155 2.04 -1.34 -8.05
C PRO A 155 2.76 -0.95 -9.34
N GLN A 156 4.10 -0.90 -9.35
CA GLN A 156 4.87 -0.64 -10.57
C GLN A 156 4.63 -1.71 -11.63
N ALA A 157 4.71 -3.00 -11.24
CA ALA A 157 4.46 -4.10 -12.16
C ALA A 157 3.04 -4.05 -12.72
N MET A 158 2.08 -3.72 -11.85
CA MET A 158 0.67 -3.62 -12.22
C MET A 158 0.43 -2.46 -13.20
N LEU A 159 0.83 -1.24 -12.86
CA LEU A 159 0.63 -0.04 -13.68
C LEU A 159 1.26 -0.16 -15.07
N ARG A 160 2.36 -0.91 -15.19
CA ARG A 160 3.06 -1.14 -16.46
C ARG A 160 2.65 -2.41 -17.20
N GLY A 161 1.81 -3.26 -16.59
CA GLY A 161 1.51 -4.59 -17.12
C GLY A 161 2.76 -5.49 -17.26
N ASP A 162 3.79 -5.28 -16.44
CA ASP A 162 5.07 -5.98 -16.54
C ASP A 162 4.98 -7.37 -15.92
N GLN A 163 4.78 -8.38 -16.79
CA GLN A 163 4.71 -9.79 -16.42
C GLN A 163 6.01 -10.30 -15.80
N SER A 164 7.15 -9.83 -16.32
CA SER A 164 8.46 -10.30 -15.91
C SER A 164 8.79 -9.82 -14.51
N LEU A 165 8.53 -8.53 -14.23
CA LEU A 165 8.62 -7.98 -12.88
C LEU A 165 7.65 -8.66 -11.92
N ALA A 166 6.39 -8.89 -12.33
CA ALA A 166 5.42 -9.61 -11.51
C ALA A 166 5.91 -11.01 -11.10
N ALA A 167 6.44 -11.79 -12.05
CA ALA A 167 7.00 -13.11 -11.77
C ALA A 167 8.21 -13.05 -10.81
N ARG A 168 9.13 -12.10 -11.03
CA ARG A 168 10.31 -11.91 -10.17
C ARG A 168 9.97 -11.45 -8.75
N LEU A 169 8.94 -10.62 -8.60
CA LEU A 169 8.42 -10.22 -7.29
C LEU A 169 7.79 -11.40 -6.55
N LEU A 170 7.01 -12.24 -7.25
CA LEU A 170 6.42 -13.44 -6.67
C LEU A 170 7.47 -14.46 -6.22
N ALA A 171 8.56 -14.63 -6.97
CA ALA A 171 9.67 -15.49 -6.60
C ALA A 171 10.37 -15.03 -5.30
N ARG A 172 10.28 -13.74 -4.97
CA ARG A 172 10.84 -13.13 -3.76
C ARG A 172 9.79 -12.86 -2.68
N TRP A 173 8.53 -13.22 -2.94
CA TRP A 173 7.46 -13.01 -1.98
C TRP A 173 7.68 -13.94 -0.78
N PRO A 174 7.57 -13.44 0.45
CA PRO A 174 7.81 -14.28 1.62
C PRO A 174 6.77 -15.41 1.68
N PRO A 175 7.16 -16.62 2.13
CA PRO A 175 6.22 -17.73 2.31
C PRO A 175 5.20 -17.47 3.43
N ARG A 176 5.55 -16.59 4.37
CA ARG A 176 4.69 -16.06 5.42
C ARG A 176 4.89 -14.56 5.51
N ASP A 177 3.82 -13.81 5.27
CA ASP A 177 3.81 -12.35 5.44
C ASP A 177 3.90 -12.00 6.93
N GLY A 178 4.80 -11.06 7.26
CA GLY A 178 4.83 -10.42 8.57
C GLY A 178 3.92 -9.19 8.63
N GLY A 179 3.93 -8.50 9.77
CA GLY A 179 3.17 -7.28 10.00
C GLY A 179 1.74 -7.53 10.47
N THR A 180 0.95 -6.46 10.58
CA THR A 180 -0.39 -6.47 11.17
C THR A 180 -1.40 -7.22 10.30
N ARG A 181 -2.52 -7.62 10.90
CA ARG A 181 -3.58 -8.33 10.19
C ARG A 181 -4.05 -7.67 8.88
N PRO A 182 -4.34 -6.34 8.82
CA PRO A 182 -4.68 -5.69 7.55
C PRO A 182 -3.57 -5.77 6.51
N ARG A 183 -2.29 -5.63 6.90
CA ARG A 183 -1.15 -5.78 5.99
C ARG A 183 -1.10 -7.17 5.36
N ARG A 184 -1.26 -8.23 6.16
CA ARG A 184 -1.27 -9.62 5.66
C ARG A 184 -2.40 -9.85 4.65
N ILE A 185 -3.59 -9.32 4.92
CA ILE A 185 -4.74 -9.39 3.99
C ILE A 185 -4.41 -8.65 2.69
N GLY A 186 -3.89 -7.42 2.78
CA GLY A 186 -3.49 -6.63 1.61
C GLY A 186 -2.42 -7.31 0.76
N ASN A 187 -1.39 -7.87 1.38
CA ASN A 187 -0.35 -8.63 0.69
C ASN A 187 -0.91 -9.86 -0.03
N ALA A 188 -1.87 -10.57 0.57
CA ALA A 188 -2.50 -11.73 -0.05
C ALA A 188 -3.32 -11.36 -1.30
N ILE A 189 -4.08 -10.27 -1.24
CA ILE A 189 -4.83 -9.71 -2.40
C ILE A 189 -3.85 -9.30 -3.51
N LEU A 190 -2.81 -8.55 -3.14
CA LEU A 190 -1.80 -8.05 -4.06
C LEU A 190 -1.04 -9.19 -4.77
N ALA A 191 -0.60 -10.19 -4.00
CA ALA A 191 0.04 -11.38 -4.54
C ALA A 191 -0.90 -12.17 -5.47
N ALA A 192 -2.20 -12.20 -5.20
CA ALA A 192 -3.18 -12.82 -6.11
C ALA A 192 -3.25 -12.09 -7.45
N ARG A 193 -3.30 -10.75 -7.46
CA ARG A 193 -3.28 -9.96 -8.70
C ARG A 193 -1.96 -10.11 -9.46
N LEU A 194 -0.82 -10.10 -8.76
CA LEU A 194 0.48 -10.35 -9.38
C LEU A 194 0.56 -11.73 -10.04
N ARG A 195 -0.01 -12.78 -9.42
CA ARG A 195 -0.04 -14.12 -10.03
C ARG A 195 -0.85 -14.13 -11.33
N THR A 196 -1.97 -13.42 -11.38
CA THR A 196 -2.76 -13.28 -12.61
C THR A 196 -1.97 -12.53 -13.68
N LEU A 197 -1.33 -11.42 -13.31
CA LEU A 197 -0.51 -10.64 -14.23
C LEU A 197 0.65 -11.48 -14.80
N ALA A 198 1.42 -12.13 -13.94
CA ALA A 198 2.56 -12.96 -14.33
C ALA A 198 2.19 -14.14 -15.24
N ARG A 199 0.96 -14.66 -15.12
CA ARG A 199 0.49 -15.81 -15.91
C ARG A 199 -0.19 -15.43 -17.22
N HIS A 200 -0.91 -14.32 -17.23
CA HIS A 200 -1.85 -13.99 -18.31
C HIS A 200 -1.57 -12.64 -18.97
N GLY A 201 -0.62 -11.84 -18.47
CA GLY A 201 -0.38 -10.49 -18.97
C GLY A 201 -1.49 -9.50 -18.69
N GLN A 202 -2.50 -9.90 -17.91
CA GLN A 202 -3.68 -9.09 -17.64
C GLN A 202 -3.86 -8.90 -16.14
N LEU A 203 -4.11 -7.65 -15.76
CA LEU A 203 -4.61 -7.35 -14.42
C LEU A 203 -6.09 -7.68 -14.36
N ARG A 204 -6.45 -8.53 -13.41
CA ARG A 204 -7.85 -8.81 -13.08
C ARG A 204 -8.00 -8.88 -11.57
N PRO A 205 -9.13 -8.41 -11.02
CA PRO A 205 -9.46 -8.66 -9.62
C PRO A 205 -9.45 -10.16 -9.32
N ALA A 206 -9.01 -10.53 -8.12
CA ALA A 206 -9.11 -11.91 -7.67
C ALA A 206 -10.58 -12.32 -7.49
N ASN A 207 -10.89 -13.58 -7.79
CA ASN A 207 -12.26 -14.09 -7.61
C ASN A 207 -12.65 -14.11 -6.12
N GLY A 208 -13.93 -13.89 -5.82
CA GLY A 208 -14.39 -13.68 -4.43
C GLY A 208 -14.11 -14.85 -3.47
N LEU A 209 -14.21 -16.10 -3.94
CA LEU A 209 -13.90 -17.29 -3.14
C LEU A 209 -12.41 -17.37 -2.79
N ALA A 210 -11.55 -17.04 -3.74
CA ALA A 210 -10.11 -16.95 -3.51
C ALA A 210 -9.80 -15.83 -2.52
N VAL A 211 -10.44 -14.66 -2.61
CA VAL A 211 -10.26 -13.57 -1.63
C VAL A 211 -10.71 -14.00 -0.23
N LEU A 212 -11.83 -14.71 -0.09
CA LEU A 212 -12.28 -15.25 1.19
C LEU A 212 -11.23 -16.19 1.81
N TRP A 213 -10.74 -17.16 1.03
CA TRP A 213 -9.76 -18.13 1.52
C TRP A 213 -8.41 -17.48 1.86
N LEU A 214 -7.93 -16.57 0.99
CA LEU A 214 -6.71 -15.80 1.20
C LEU A 214 -6.83 -14.90 2.42
N GLY A 215 -7.95 -14.18 2.57
CA GLY A 215 -8.25 -13.30 3.69
C GLY A 215 -8.29 -14.08 5.01
N TRP A 216 -8.98 -15.22 5.04
CA TRP A 216 -9.03 -16.10 6.21
C TRP A 216 -7.63 -16.61 6.62
N ARG A 217 -6.85 -17.11 5.66
CA ARG A 217 -5.49 -17.61 5.93
C ARG A 217 -4.57 -16.50 6.41
N ALA A 218 -4.61 -15.33 5.78
CA ALA A 218 -3.80 -14.17 6.13
C ALA A 218 -4.17 -13.63 7.53
N ALA A 219 -5.45 -13.64 7.86
CA ALA A 219 -5.97 -13.19 9.15
C ALA A 219 -5.61 -14.10 10.34
N ARG A 220 -5.26 -15.37 10.08
CA ARG A 220 -4.91 -16.37 11.11
C ARG A 220 -3.41 -16.51 11.37
N GLY A 221 -2.58 -16.21 10.38
CA GLY A 221 -1.11 -16.16 10.55
C GLY A 221 -0.68 -14.98 11.41
#